data_AF-A0A971FZA9-F1
#
_entry.id   AF-A0A971FZA9-F1
#
_cell.length_a   1.000
_cell.length_b   1.000
_cell.length_c   1.000
_cell.angle_alpha   90.00
_cell.angle_beta   90.00
_cell.angle_gamma   90.00
#
_symmetry.space_group_name_H-M   'P 1'
#
loop_
_entity.id
_entity.type
_entity.pdbx_description
1 polymer ?
#
loop_
_entity_poly.entity_id
_entity_poly.type
_entity_poly.pdbx_seq_one_letter_code
_entity_poly.pdbx_strand_id
1 'polypeptide(L)'
;MTDRKPSVDAAIDLLVYAPLGFALEARGLLPKFVERGRNQVTMARMVGQFAVQQGQVEAARRLGPLQEQVEAVLVDLGVVPRPAPTRPEPGPTTEPAVRVVPDPEPEVDSAPTEPSVPADDLAIPDYDSLAASQVVPRLRGLDPEELEQVRRYELAHRGRKTILNRVAQLQDG
;
A
#
# COMPACT_ATOMS: atom_id res chain seq x y z
N MET A 1 20.07 -23.30 37.35
CA MET A 1 20.18 -21.87 37.02
C MET A 1 21.46 -21.70 36.22
N THR A 2 21.37 -21.72 34.90
CA THR A 2 22.56 -21.67 34.03
C THR A 2 22.96 -20.21 33.85
N ASP A 3 24.12 -19.85 34.38
CA ASP A 3 24.74 -18.55 34.26
C ASP A 3 25.09 -18.29 32.78
N ARG A 4 24.27 -17.49 32.10
CA ARG A 4 24.49 -17.08 30.70
C ARG A 4 25.46 -15.88 30.71
N LYS A 5 26.75 -16.14 30.94
CA LYS A 5 27.77 -15.22 30.42
C LYS A 5 27.79 -15.38 28.91
N PRO A 6 27.64 -14.30 28.12
CA PRO A 6 27.88 -14.39 26.69
C PRO A 6 29.34 -14.82 26.51
N SER A 7 29.54 -16.04 26.03
CA SER A 7 30.86 -16.52 25.61
C SER A 7 31.36 -15.62 24.48
N VAL A 8 32.67 -15.45 24.38
CA VAL A 8 33.29 -14.69 23.27
C VAL A 8 32.82 -15.26 21.92
N ASP A 9 32.63 -16.58 21.83
CA ASP A 9 32.01 -17.23 20.66
C ASP A 9 30.60 -16.71 20.37
N ALA A 10 29.71 -16.61 21.36
CA ALA A 10 28.36 -16.07 21.14
C ALA A 10 28.38 -14.60 20.69
N ALA A 11 29.37 -13.82 21.16
CA ALA A 11 29.56 -12.44 20.71
C ALA A 11 30.05 -12.38 19.25
N ILE A 12 30.97 -13.25 18.85
CA ILE A 12 31.45 -13.36 17.46
C ILE A 12 30.31 -13.85 16.55
N ASP A 13 29.54 -14.83 16.99
CA ASP A 13 28.37 -15.33 16.25
C ASP A 13 27.35 -14.23 16.00
N LEU A 14 27.05 -13.39 16.99
CA LEU A 14 26.05 -12.34 16.87
C LEU A 14 26.55 -11.11 16.09
N LEU A 15 27.82 -10.72 16.26
CA LEU A 15 28.34 -9.46 15.71
C LEU A 15 29.05 -9.64 14.36
N VAL A 16 29.55 -10.84 14.06
CA VAL A 16 30.33 -11.10 12.84
C VAL A 16 29.59 -12.08 11.95
N TYR A 17 29.25 -13.27 12.45
CA TYR A 17 28.66 -14.30 11.60
C TYR A 17 27.18 -14.06 11.28
N ALA A 18 26.37 -13.55 12.22
CA ALA A 18 24.95 -13.29 11.97
C ALA A 18 24.71 -12.17 10.94
N PRO A 19 25.38 -11.00 10.99
CA PRO A 19 25.21 -9.97 9.97
C PRO A 19 25.77 -10.41 8.61
N LEU A 20 26.87 -11.17 8.61
CA LEU A 20 27.48 -11.69 7.38
C LEU A 20 26.57 -12.76 6.73
N GLY A 21 26.03 -13.69 7.53
CA GLY A 21 25.04 -14.67 7.08
C GLY A 21 23.79 -13.98 6.54
N PHE A 22 23.27 -12.97 7.25
CA PHE A 22 22.17 -12.15 6.76
C PHE A 22 22.48 -11.46 5.43
N ALA A 23 23.68 -10.90 5.23
CA ALA A 23 24.08 -10.28 3.98
C ALA A 23 24.19 -11.28 2.81
N LEU A 24 24.60 -12.51 3.08
CA LEU A 24 24.64 -13.59 2.08
C LEU A 24 23.22 -14.05 1.69
N GLU A 25 22.32 -14.17 2.66
CA GLU A 25 20.91 -14.57 2.48
C GLU A 25 20.02 -13.44 1.92
N ALA A 26 20.42 -12.18 2.12
CA ALA A 26 19.63 -10.99 1.81
C ALA A 26 19.13 -10.95 0.36
N ARG A 27 19.89 -11.51 -0.59
CA ARG A 27 19.58 -11.50 -2.04
C ARG A 27 18.27 -12.22 -2.35
N GLY A 28 17.92 -13.25 -1.57
CA GLY A 28 16.67 -14.00 -1.72
C GLY A 28 15.51 -13.43 -0.91
N LEU A 29 15.80 -12.83 0.24
CA LEU A 29 14.77 -12.35 1.18
C LEU A 29 14.38 -10.88 0.98
N LEU A 30 15.29 -10.05 0.46
CA LEU A 30 15.05 -8.63 0.17
C LEU A 30 13.81 -8.37 -0.69
N PRO A 31 13.55 -9.11 -1.79
CA PRO A 31 12.37 -8.84 -2.62
C PRO A 31 11.07 -8.95 -1.83
N LYS A 32 10.92 -10.01 -1.02
CA LYS A 32 9.74 -10.24 -0.17
C LYS A 32 9.59 -9.18 0.92
N PHE A 33 10.69 -8.74 1.52
CA PHE A 33 10.67 -7.67 2.53
C PHE A 33 10.36 -6.29 1.93
N VAL A 34 10.81 -6.01 0.71
CA VAL A 34 10.51 -4.76 0.00
C VAL A 34 9.02 -4.67 -0.33
N GLU A 35 8.42 -5.75 -0.83
CA GLU A 35 6.97 -5.80 -1.09
C GLU A 35 6.17 -5.58 0.19
N ARG A 36 6.54 -6.28 1.27
CA ARG A 36 5.90 -6.12 2.59
C ARG A 36 6.05 -4.69 3.13
N GLY A 37 7.25 -4.11 3.00
CA GLY A 37 7.54 -2.75 3.44
C GLY A 37 6.74 -1.70 2.66
N ARG A 38 6.61 -1.84 1.33
CA ARG A 38 5.80 -0.95 0.49
C ARG A 38 4.33 -0.96 0.89
N ASN A 39 3.78 -2.14 1.18
CA ASN A 39 2.39 -2.26 1.62
C ASN A 39 2.17 -1.58 2.98
N GLN A 40 3.09 -1.77 3.94
CA GLN A 40 3.02 -1.12 5.25
C GLN A 40 3.14 0.42 5.18
N VAL A 41 4.07 0.94 4.37
CA VAL A 41 4.22 2.40 4.18
C VAL A 41 3.00 3.00 3.50
N THR A 42 2.44 2.29 2.52
CA THR A 42 1.23 2.73 1.80
C THR A 42 0.04 2.83 2.76
N MET A 43 -0.19 1.83 3.62
CA MET A 43 -1.21 1.88 4.66
C MET A 43 -0.98 3.01 5.68
N ALA A 44 0.26 3.15 6.18
CA ALA A 44 0.61 4.22 7.12
C ALA A 44 0.41 5.62 6.52
N ARG A 45 0.71 5.78 5.22
CA ARG A 45 0.50 7.04 4.49
C ARG A 45 -0.98 7.40 4.37
N MET A 46 -1.86 6.42 4.14
CA MET A 46 -3.31 6.66 4.11
C MET A 46 -3.80 7.19 5.46
N VAL A 47 -3.45 6.51 6.55
CA VAL A 47 -3.83 6.93 7.92
C VAL A 47 -3.30 8.34 8.23
N GLY A 48 -2.05 8.63 7.88
CA GLY A 48 -1.45 9.96 8.08
C GLY A 48 -2.13 11.05 7.25
N GLN A 49 -2.51 10.77 5.99
CA GLN A 49 -3.22 11.73 5.14
C GLN A 49 -4.60 12.07 5.71
N PHE A 50 -5.34 11.09 6.24
CA PHE A 50 -6.62 11.35 6.92
C PHE A 50 -6.43 12.20 8.19
N ALA A 51 -5.39 11.94 8.99
CA ALA A 51 -5.09 12.74 10.17
C ALA A 51 -4.78 14.20 9.82
N VAL A 52 -4.01 14.46 8.76
CA VAL A 52 -3.69 15.83 8.31
C VAL A 52 -4.92 16.54 7.75
N GLN A 53 -5.74 15.88 6.93
CA GLN A 53 -6.96 16.49 6.38
C GLN A 53 -7.98 16.84 7.47
N GLN A 54 -8.21 15.94 8.42
CA GLN A 54 -9.10 16.23 9.56
C GLN A 54 -8.53 17.33 10.46
N GLY A 55 -7.20 17.31 10.68
CA GLY A 55 -6.49 18.34 11.42
C GLY A 55 -6.63 19.73 10.80
N GLN A 56 -6.58 19.86 9.47
CA GLN A 56 -6.75 21.16 8.79
C GLN A 56 -8.15 21.75 8.97
N VAL A 57 -9.20 20.92 8.91
CA VAL A 57 -10.59 21.37 9.09
C VAL A 57 -10.85 21.80 10.54
N GLU A 58 -10.30 21.06 11.51
CA GLU A 58 -10.45 21.40 12.93
C GLU A 58 -9.56 22.59 13.34
N ALA A 59 -8.37 22.70 12.76
CA ALA A 59 -7.48 23.86 12.92
C ALA A 59 -8.11 25.14 12.34
N ALA A 60 -8.73 25.07 11.15
CA ALA A 60 -9.44 26.22 10.58
C ALA A 60 -10.59 26.70 11.49
N ARG A 61 -11.31 25.78 12.14
CA ARG A 61 -12.39 26.11 13.08
C ARG A 61 -11.90 26.73 14.39
N ARG A 62 -10.70 26.36 14.88
CA ARG A 62 -10.16 26.90 16.14
C ARG A 62 -9.23 28.11 15.96
N LEU A 63 -8.57 28.26 14.82
CA LEU A 63 -7.63 29.35 14.54
C LEU A 63 -8.30 30.61 14.00
N GLY A 64 -9.44 30.51 13.30
CA GLY A 64 -10.22 31.68 12.87
C GLY A 64 -10.51 32.70 14.00
N PRO A 65 -11.07 32.28 15.16
CA PRO A 65 -11.37 33.20 16.25
C PRO A 65 -10.13 33.64 17.06
N LEU A 66 -9.02 32.91 17.01
CA LEU A 66 -7.76 33.32 17.64
C LEU A 66 -7.01 34.36 16.81
N GLN A 67 -7.11 34.29 15.48
CA GLN A 67 -6.45 35.21 14.57
C GLN A 67 -7.00 36.64 14.72
N GLU A 68 -8.33 36.79 14.85
CA GLU A 68 -8.98 38.08 15.12
C GLU A 68 -8.57 38.66 16.48
N GLN A 69 -8.40 37.82 17.51
CA GLN A 69 -8.00 38.25 18.84
C GLN A 69 -6.52 38.67 18.91
N VAL A 70 -5.63 37.93 18.22
CA VAL A 70 -4.21 38.28 18.13
C VAL A 70 -4.01 39.56 17.31
N GLU A 71 -4.77 39.74 16.22
CA GLU A 71 -4.72 40.95 15.40
C GLU A 71 -5.23 42.17 16.18
N ALA A 72 -6.30 42.04 16.96
CA ALA A 72 -6.77 43.11 17.85
C ALA A 72 -5.71 43.53 18.88
N VAL A 73 -5.02 42.57 19.51
CA VAL A 73 -3.95 42.84 20.48
C VAL A 73 -2.69 43.42 19.81
N LEU A 74 -2.33 42.97 18.61
CA LEU A 74 -1.18 43.52 17.85
C LEU A 74 -1.43 44.93 17.32
N VAL A 75 -2.68 45.26 16.95
CA VAL A 75 -3.09 46.61 16.57
C VAL A 75 -3.10 47.54 17.79
N ASP A 76 -3.58 47.07 18.94
CA ASP A 76 -3.57 47.83 20.20
C ASP A 76 -2.15 48.10 20.71
N LEU A 77 -1.22 47.15 20.50
CA LEU A 77 0.21 47.30 20.77
C LEU A 77 1.00 48.04 19.66
N GLY A 78 0.34 48.43 18.56
CA GLY A 78 0.93 49.25 17.48
C GLY A 78 1.94 48.54 16.57
N VAL A 79 1.90 47.21 16.48
CA VAL A 79 2.91 46.40 15.77
C VAL A 79 2.56 46.12 14.30
N VAL A 80 1.31 46.34 13.85
CA VAL A 80 0.88 46.10 12.45
C VAL A 80 0.05 47.27 11.88
N PRO A 81 0.33 47.78 10.66
CA PRO A 81 -0.47 48.83 10.01
C PRO A 81 -1.85 48.34 9.57
N ARG A 82 -2.90 49.14 9.82
CA ARG A 82 -4.30 48.87 9.43
C ARG A 82 -4.44 48.72 7.90
N PRO A 83 -5.00 47.62 7.37
CA PRO A 83 -5.16 47.47 5.93
C PRO A 83 -6.27 48.40 5.42
N ALA A 84 -5.97 49.18 4.38
CA ALA A 84 -6.95 49.99 3.67
C ALA A 84 -7.76 49.11 2.69
N PRO A 85 -9.07 49.38 2.46
CA PRO A 85 -9.91 48.53 1.62
C PRO A 85 -9.56 48.70 0.13
N THR A 86 -9.00 47.66 -0.48
CA THR A 86 -8.85 47.56 -1.94
C THR A 86 -10.14 47.07 -2.59
N ARG A 87 -10.60 47.85 -3.57
CA ARG A 87 -11.77 47.63 -4.43
C ARG A 87 -11.65 46.31 -5.24
N PRO A 88 -12.74 45.56 -5.47
CA PRO A 88 -12.68 44.30 -6.22
C PRO A 88 -12.62 44.55 -7.73
N GLU A 89 -11.63 43.95 -8.39
CA GLU A 89 -11.52 43.86 -9.86
C GLU A 89 -12.19 42.55 -10.35
N PRO A 90 -12.77 42.51 -11.57
CA PRO A 90 -13.60 41.40 -12.05
C PRO A 90 -12.87 40.38 -12.94
N GLY A 91 -13.10 39.08 -12.66
CA GLY A 91 -13.01 37.94 -13.61
C GLY A 91 -11.64 37.23 -13.77
N PRO A 92 -11.58 35.97 -14.27
CA PRO A 92 -12.60 35.30 -15.09
C PRO A 92 -13.07 33.91 -14.61
N THR A 93 -14.24 33.53 -15.14
CA THR A 93 -14.85 32.20 -15.23
C THR A 93 -13.87 31.08 -15.63
N THR A 94 -13.96 29.93 -14.98
CA THR A 94 -13.71 28.65 -15.65
C THR A 94 -14.68 27.57 -15.14
N GLU A 95 -15.28 26.92 -16.13
CA GLU A 95 -16.33 25.91 -16.13
C GLU A 95 -16.00 24.58 -15.42
N PRO A 96 -17.02 23.70 -15.22
CA PRO A 96 -16.98 22.58 -14.29
C PRO A 96 -16.29 21.34 -14.89
N ALA A 97 -15.28 20.82 -14.19
CA ALA A 97 -14.63 19.56 -14.55
C ALA A 97 -15.27 18.37 -13.80
N VAL A 98 -16.20 17.73 -14.50
CA VAL A 98 -16.34 16.27 -14.69
C VAL A 98 -16.15 15.35 -13.48
N ARG A 99 -17.25 14.65 -13.15
CA ARG A 99 -17.30 13.43 -12.33
C ARG A 99 -16.31 12.38 -12.85
N VAL A 100 -15.44 11.88 -11.98
CA VAL A 100 -14.88 10.53 -12.10
C VAL A 100 -15.43 9.74 -10.92
N VAL A 101 -16.27 8.75 -11.24
CA VAL A 101 -16.71 7.72 -10.29
C VAL A 101 -15.57 6.72 -10.19
N PRO A 102 -14.96 6.48 -9.01
CA PRO A 102 -14.09 5.34 -8.83
C PRO A 102 -14.95 4.08 -8.68
N ASP A 103 -14.70 3.13 -9.57
CA ASP A 103 -15.12 1.73 -9.52
C ASP A 103 -14.69 1.10 -8.17
N PRO A 104 -15.56 0.38 -7.43
CA PRO A 104 -15.24 -0.15 -6.11
C PRO A 104 -14.19 -1.27 -6.18
N GLU A 105 -13.13 -1.09 -5.40
CA GLU A 105 -12.15 -2.13 -5.02
C GLU A 105 -12.89 -3.34 -4.41
N PRO A 106 -12.59 -4.59 -4.81
CA PRO A 106 -13.12 -5.73 -4.10
C PRO A 106 -12.35 -5.93 -2.79
N GLU A 107 -13.16 -6.09 -1.75
CA GLU A 107 -12.82 -6.28 -0.35
C GLU A 107 -11.83 -7.43 -0.15
N VAL A 108 -10.80 -7.16 0.66
CA VAL A 108 -9.97 -8.17 1.29
C VAL A 108 -10.78 -8.81 2.41
N ASP A 109 -11.49 -9.88 2.09
CA ASP A 109 -12.04 -10.78 3.10
C ASP A 109 -11.03 -11.88 3.45
N SER A 110 -10.93 -12.14 4.75
CA SER A 110 -9.98 -13.07 5.35
C SER A 110 -10.72 -14.28 5.92
N ALA A 111 -10.30 -15.48 5.48
CA ALA A 111 -10.51 -16.82 6.07
C ALA A 111 -11.88 -17.52 5.77
N PRO A 112 -11.99 -18.88 5.74
CA PRO A 112 -11.12 -19.88 6.39
C PRO A 112 -10.59 -21.04 5.51
N THR A 113 -9.59 -21.71 6.09
CA THR A 113 -8.94 -22.98 5.71
C THR A 113 -9.91 -24.13 5.41
N GLU A 114 -9.82 -24.68 4.21
CA GLU A 114 -10.16 -26.08 3.89
C GLU A 114 -9.03 -26.71 3.06
N PRO A 115 -8.80 -28.04 3.14
CA PRO A 115 -7.59 -28.67 2.66
C PRO A 115 -7.62 -28.80 1.13
N SER A 116 -7.08 -27.81 0.44
CA SER A 116 -6.91 -27.84 -1.01
C SER A 116 -5.50 -28.25 -1.39
N VAL A 117 -5.40 -28.93 -2.55
CA VAL A 117 -4.16 -29.37 -3.18
C VAL A 117 -3.11 -28.25 -3.10
N PRO A 118 -1.89 -28.53 -2.61
CA PRO A 118 -0.88 -27.51 -2.43
C PRO A 118 -0.67 -26.76 -3.77
N ALA A 119 -0.63 -25.43 -3.70
CA ALA A 119 -0.32 -24.56 -4.83
C ALA A 119 1.03 -24.91 -5.51
N ASP A 120 1.87 -25.70 -4.83
CA ASP A 120 3.13 -26.24 -5.30
C ASP A 120 2.99 -27.27 -6.45
N ASP A 121 1.78 -27.80 -6.70
CA ASP A 121 1.51 -28.72 -7.81
C ASP A 121 1.04 -28.00 -9.09
N LEU A 122 0.82 -26.68 -9.07
CA LEU A 122 0.54 -25.92 -10.29
C LEU A 122 1.85 -25.64 -11.05
N ALA A 123 1.76 -25.60 -12.39
CA ALA A 123 2.87 -25.21 -13.26
C ALA A 123 3.46 -23.81 -12.95
N ILE A 124 2.77 -23.01 -12.13
CA ILE A 124 3.24 -21.73 -11.63
C ILE A 124 3.60 -21.89 -10.13
N PRO A 125 4.89 -21.84 -9.76
CA PRO A 125 5.31 -21.88 -8.37
C PRO A 125 4.77 -20.70 -7.55
N ASP A 126 4.49 -20.93 -6.26
CA ASP A 126 3.99 -19.92 -5.31
C ASP A 126 2.71 -19.19 -5.81
N TYR A 127 1.87 -19.85 -6.62
CA TYR A 127 0.74 -19.23 -7.33
C TYR A 127 -0.15 -18.33 -6.44
N ASP A 128 -0.51 -18.80 -5.25
CA ASP A 128 -1.37 -18.08 -4.31
C ASP A 128 -0.78 -16.79 -3.75
N SER A 129 0.55 -16.71 -3.69
CA SER A 129 1.27 -15.54 -3.20
C SER A 129 1.45 -14.46 -4.28
N LEU A 130 1.22 -14.80 -5.55
CA LEU A 130 1.40 -13.90 -6.67
C LEU A 130 0.19 -12.99 -6.88
N ALA A 131 0.44 -11.74 -7.25
CA ALA A 131 -0.60 -10.84 -7.74
C ALA A 131 -1.02 -11.22 -9.16
N ALA A 132 -2.27 -10.91 -9.55
CA ALA A 132 -2.77 -11.21 -10.89
C ALA A 132 -1.89 -10.62 -12.01
N SER A 133 -1.31 -9.44 -11.79
CA SER A 133 -0.36 -8.80 -12.73
C SER A 133 0.93 -9.60 -12.94
N GLN A 134 1.36 -10.38 -11.95
CA GLN A 134 2.55 -11.25 -12.02
C GLN A 134 2.21 -12.64 -12.62
N VAL A 135 0.97 -13.10 -12.46
CA VAL A 135 0.48 -14.38 -13.01
C VAL A 135 0.23 -14.27 -14.52
N VAL A 136 -0.41 -13.18 -14.97
CA VAL A 136 -0.83 -12.97 -16.38
C VAL A 136 0.30 -13.16 -17.41
N PRO A 137 1.53 -12.66 -17.19
CA PRO A 137 2.65 -12.91 -18.10
C PRO A 137 3.06 -14.39 -18.17
N ARG A 138 2.97 -15.11 -17.04
CA ARG A 138 3.36 -16.53 -16.95
C ARG A 138 2.35 -17.45 -17.63
N LEU A 139 1.06 -17.10 -17.61
CA LEU A 139 0.02 -17.84 -18.33
C LEU A 139 0.28 -17.96 -19.83
N ARG A 140 1.00 -17.01 -20.44
CA ARG A 140 1.29 -17.04 -21.89
C ARG A 140 2.23 -18.17 -22.31
N GLY A 141 3.02 -18.70 -21.38
CA GLY A 141 3.99 -19.76 -21.67
C GLY A 141 3.52 -21.15 -21.24
N LEU A 142 2.26 -21.27 -20.78
CA LEU A 142 1.68 -22.53 -20.35
C LEU A 142 0.96 -23.24 -21.49
N ASP A 143 0.97 -24.56 -21.45
CA ASP A 143 0.23 -25.40 -22.38
C ASP A 143 -1.29 -25.36 -22.10
N PRO A 144 -2.15 -25.73 -23.06
CA PRO A 144 -3.60 -25.67 -22.89
C PRO A 144 -4.13 -26.50 -21.71
N GLU A 145 -3.49 -27.63 -21.41
CA GLU A 145 -3.86 -28.49 -20.28
C GLU A 145 -3.49 -27.84 -18.94
N GLU A 146 -2.35 -27.17 -18.86
CA GLU A 146 -1.90 -26.42 -17.69
C GLU A 146 -2.78 -25.18 -17.45
N LEU A 147 -3.20 -24.50 -18.51
CA LEU A 147 -4.17 -23.39 -18.44
C LEU A 147 -5.52 -23.84 -17.85
N GLU A 148 -5.99 -25.03 -18.22
CA GLU A 148 -7.24 -25.58 -17.67
C GLU A 148 -7.08 -25.98 -16.19
N GLN A 149 -5.91 -26.48 -15.79
CA GLN A 149 -5.61 -26.72 -14.38
C GLN A 149 -5.63 -25.42 -13.57
N VAL A 150 -5.02 -24.35 -14.08
CA VAL A 150 -5.04 -23.03 -13.45
C VAL A 150 -6.47 -22.48 -13.38
N ARG A 151 -7.28 -22.65 -14.43
CA ARG A 151 -8.69 -22.22 -14.42
C ARG A 151 -9.49 -22.92 -13.31
N ARG A 152 -9.38 -24.25 -13.21
CA ARG A 152 -10.08 -25.04 -12.18
C ARG A 152 -9.62 -24.65 -10.78
N TYR A 153 -8.32 -24.46 -10.60
CA TYR A 153 -7.74 -23.99 -9.35
C TYR A 153 -8.30 -22.60 -8.98
N GLU A 154 -8.23 -21.63 -9.87
CA GLU A 154 -8.68 -20.26 -9.58
C GLU A 154 -10.17 -20.20 -9.25
N LEU A 155 -11.02 -20.97 -9.94
CA LEU A 155 -12.45 -21.06 -9.65
C LEU A 155 -12.74 -21.66 -8.26
N ALA A 156 -11.90 -22.59 -7.80
CA ALA A 156 -12.06 -23.24 -6.49
C ALA A 156 -11.49 -22.42 -5.32
N HIS A 157 -10.65 -21.42 -5.60
CA HIS A 157 -9.95 -20.64 -4.57
C HIS A 157 -10.43 -19.18 -4.56
N ARG A 158 -9.65 -18.26 -5.12
CA ARG A 158 -9.88 -16.81 -4.99
C ARG A 158 -10.80 -16.24 -6.07
N GLY A 159 -11.04 -16.94 -7.17
CA GLY A 159 -11.93 -16.51 -8.24
C GLY A 159 -11.54 -15.18 -8.89
N ARG A 160 -10.24 -14.88 -9.02
CA ARG A 160 -9.75 -13.61 -9.59
C ARG A 160 -10.14 -13.50 -11.06
N LYS A 161 -11.13 -12.65 -11.36
CA LYS A 161 -11.67 -12.41 -12.71
C LYS A 161 -10.60 -12.08 -13.76
N THR A 162 -9.57 -11.31 -13.39
CA THR A 162 -8.47 -10.94 -14.30
C THR A 162 -7.73 -12.17 -14.84
N ILE A 163 -7.51 -13.18 -14.00
CA ILE A 163 -6.81 -14.42 -14.37
C ILE A 163 -7.73 -15.28 -15.24
N LEU A 164 -8.98 -15.49 -14.80
CA LEU A 164 -9.98 -16.28 -15.54
C LEU A 164 -10.20 -15.73 -16.96
N ASN A 165 -10.34 -14.41 -17.09
CA ASN A 165 -10.48 -13.75 -18.39
C ASN A 165 -9.22 -13.94 -19.26
N ARG A 166 -8.03 -13.91 -18.65
CA ARG A 166 -6.79 -14.09 -19.39
C ARG A 166 -6.61 -15.53 -19.87
N VAL A 167 -6.98 -16.52 -19.06
CA VAL A 167 -6.97 -17.93 -19.45
C VAL A 167 -7.93 -18.17 -20.61
N ALA A 168 -9.16 -17.67 -20.55
CA ALA A 168 -10.13 -17.78 -21.64
C ALA A 168 -9.58 -17.18 -22.96
N GLN A 169 -9.00 -15.97 -22.90
CA GLN A 169 -8.37 -15.35 -24.08
C GLN A 169 -7.23 -16.16 -24.71
N LEU A 170 -6.49 -16.93 -23.90
CA LEU A 170 -5.39 -17.78 -24.40
C LEU A 170 -5.87 -19.14 -24.89
N GLN A 171 -7.06 -19.58 -24.47
CA GLN A 171 -7.71 -20.81 -24.96
C GLN A 171 -8.50 -20.56 -26.25
N ASP A 172 -9.02 -19.34 -26.44
CA ASP A 172 -9.83 -18.95 -27.62
C ASP A 172 -9.00 -18.40 -28.80
N GLY A 173 -7.69 -18.18 -28.61
CA GLY A 173 -6.79 -17.56 -29.61
C GLY A 173 -5.79 -18.54 -30.18
#